data_AF-A0A537SDD7-F1
#
_entry.id   AF-A0A537SDD7-F1
#
_cell.length_a   1.000
_cell.length_b   1.000
_cell.length_c   1.000
_cell.angle_alpha   90.00
_cell.angle_beta   90.00
_cell.angle_gamma   90.00
#
_symmetry.space_group_name_H-M   'P 1'
#
loop_
_entity.id
_entity.type
_entity.pdbx_description
1 polymer ?
#
loop_
_entity_poly.entity_id
_entity_poly.type
_entity_poly.pdbx_seq_one_letter_code
_entity_poly.pdbx_strand_id
1 'polypeptide(L)'
;MSKQLVSPALAQFVTATAGRNMTPPAYVAVTAGVTMMLVLTVAPAYESAHHWVDAVLWACLAFFVFEWVVRLRAAYLAQRWRNYALSGRGLVDAVAAAAIPLAMVAGANPKSAWLLGVFWVFKVVPGVPGLRQLRRVLVLESGPLLSVLVIVLMVLFLASVAVYFLEREVQPATFGSVPAALWWAVVTLTTVGYGDVVPITPLGRLVAAFVMICGLGVFGLWTGILATGFAAETRRDNFLKTWESVTKVPFFAALGPSAIADVTHMLRIMDLPARTMIIRKGQAGDCMYFIAAGEVEVDLPGKKVRLGEGAFFGEMALLGNNLRSANITTTRVSRLLVLDLVDFRMLMARHPDLAATIDAEAKRRAQENN
;
A
#
# COMPACT_ATOMS: atom_id res chain seq x y z
N MET A 1 1.58 28.20 33.96
CA MET A 1 1.03 28.59 32.64
C MET A 1 2.17 29.08 31.75
N SER A 2 2.66 28.26 30.83
CA SER A 2 3.72 28.63 29.88
C SER A 2 3.12 28.61 28.48
N LYS A 3 2.83 29.80 27.93
CA LYS A 3 2.24 30.00 26.60
C LYS A 3 3.14 29.43 25.51
N GLN A 4 2.54 28.61 24.65
CA GLN A 4 3.11 28.07 23.43
C GLN A 4 3.55 29.20 22.50
N LEU A 5 4.85 29.29 22.21
CA LEU A 5 5.43 30.11 21.14
C LEU A 5 5.87 29.21 19.98
N VAL A 6 4.92 28.48 19.41
CA VAL A 6 5.05 27.96 18.05
C VAL A 6 4.04 28.78 17.25
N SER A 7 4.53 29.55 16.27
CA SER A 7 3.64 30.31 15.39
C SER A 7 2.56 29.37 14.84
N PRO A 8 1.30 29.81 14.67
CA PRO A 8 0.22 28.96 14.18
C PRO A 8 0.59 28.27 12.85
N ALA A 9 1.39 28.93 12.01
CA ALA A 9 1.94 28.36 10.77
C ALA A 9 2.90 27.18 11.01
N LEU A 10 3.82 27.27 11.99
CA LEU A 10 4.72 26.17 12.35
C LEU A 10 3.94 24.99 12.97
N ALA A 11 2.92 25.26 13.78
CA ALA A 11 2.07 24.22 14.34
C ALA A 11 1.29 23.49 13.24
N GLN A 12 0.72 24.24 12.28
CA GLN A 12 0.07 23.69 11.09
C GLN A 12 1.03 22.84 10.24
N PHE A 13 2.25 23.33 10.00
CA PHE A 13 3.28 22.58 9.27
C PHE A 13 3.64 21.29 9.99
N VAL A 14 3.87 21.33 11.30
CA VAL A 14 4.14 20.12 12.12
C VAL A 14 2.97 19.16 12.04
N THR A 15 1.72 19.61 12.14
CA THR A 15 0.57 18.71 12.00
C THR A 15 0.44 18.11 10.59
N ALA A 16 0.71 18.89 9.55
CA ALA A 16 0.68 18.43 8.16
C ALA A 16 1.80 17.44 7.84
N THR A 17 2.96 17.58 8.50
CA THR A 17 4.14 16.70 8.33
C THR A 17 4.20 15.57 9.35
N ALA A 18 3.48 15.67 10.48
CA ALA A 18 3.32 14.61 11.48
C ALA A 18 2.42 13.47 10.99
N GLY A 19 1.63 13.74 9.95
CA GLY A 19 0.86 12.76 9.22
C GLY A 19 1.71 11.59 8.73
N ARG A 20 1.06 10.47 8.45
CA ARG A 20 1.75 9.26 7.99
C ARG A 20 2.31 9.40 6.57
N ASN A 21 1.87 10.39 5.80
CA ASN A 21 2.26 10.65 4.42
C ASN A 21 3.16 11.90 4.36
N MET A 22 4.09 11.93 3.40
CA MET A 22 4.85 13.14 3.11
C MET A 22 3.92 14.24 2.61
N THR A 23 4.30 15.49 2.85
CA THR A 23 3.61 16.64 2.27
C THR A 23 3.92 16.73 0.78
N PRO A 24 2.99 17.23 -0.07
CA PRO A 24 3.25 17.41 -1.51
C PRO A 24 4.55 18.16 -1.84
N PRO A 25 4.95 19.23 -1.12
CA PRO A 25 6.22 19.92 -1.36
C PRO A 25 7.44 19.03 -1.14
N ALA A 26 7.38 18.10 -0.18
CA ALA A 26 8.49 17.21 0.09
C ALA A 26 8.67 16.19 -1.05
N TYR A 27 7.57 15.72 -1.67
CA TYR A 27 7.66 14.90 -2.89
C TYR A 27 8.33 15.66 -4.02
N VAL A 28 7.92 16.91 -4.26
CA VAL A 28 8.52 17.78 -5.28
C VAL A 28 10.00 18.03 -5.02
N ALA A 29 10.40 18.23 -3.76
CA ALA A 29 11.80 18.42 -3.40
C ALA A 29 12.65 17.16 -3.66
N VAL A 30 12.12 15.95 -3.36
CA VAL A 30 12.83 14.69 -3.66
C VAL A 30 12.96 14.51 -5.17
N THR A 31 11.88 14.68 -5.94
CA THR A 31 11.92 14.49 -7.39
C THR A 31 12.85 15.49 -8.06
N ALA A 32 12.74 16.78 -7.73
CA ALA A 32 13.64 17.81 -8.23
C ALA A 32 15.10 17.52 -7.86
N GLY A 33 15.36 17.14 -6.61
CA GLY A 33 16.71 16.80 -6.14
C GLY A 33 17.34 15.63 -6.90
N VAL A 34 16.60 14.52 -7.06
CA VAL A 34 17.06 13.34 -7.81
C VAL A 34 17.27 13.69 -9.28
N THR A 35 16.37 14.44 -9.90
CA THR A 35 16.55 14.91 -11.29
C THR A 35 17.81 15.75 -11.45
N MET A 36 18.08 16.68 -10.53
CA MET A 36 19.29 17.49 -10.57
C MET A 36 20.57 16.68 -10.34
N MET A 37 20.52 15.61 -9.53
CA MET A 37 21.64 14.66 -9.41
C MET A 37 21.92 13.91 -10.71
N LEU A 38 20.88 13.55 -11.47
CA LEU A 38 21.05 12.94 -12.80
C LEU A 38 21.67 13.94 -13.79
N VAL A 39 21.28 15.21 -13.75
CA VAL A 39 21.90 16.25 -14.58
C VAL A 39 23.36 16.48 -14.18
N LEU A 40 23.66 16.43 -12.89
CA LEU A 40 25.01 16.61 -12.35
C LEU A 40 26.01 15.54 -12.82
N THR A 41 25.55 14.32 -13.17
CA THR A 41 26.42 13.26 -13.71
C THR A 41 26.64 13.34 -15.22
N VAL A 42 25.90 14.20 -15.93
CA VAL A 42 26.01 14.39 -17.38
C VAL A 42 26.80 15.67 -17.67
N ALA A 43 28.10 15.54 -17.98
CA ALA A 43 29.03 16.68 -18.07
C ALA A 43 28.55 17.83 -18.98
N PRO A 44 28.06 17.61 -20.23
CA PRO A 44 27.59 18.70 -21.09
C PRO A 44 26.35 19.44 -20.54
N ALA A 45 25.46 18.70 -19.86
CA ALA A 45 24.26 19.26 -19.26
C ALA A 45 24.57 20.03 -17.97
N TYR A 46 25.51 19.52 -17.17
CA TYR A 46 25.97 20.23 -15.98
C TYR A 46 26.72 21.51 -16.35
N GLU A 47 27.65 21.48 -17.31
CA GLU A 47 28.43 22.69 -17.66
C GLU A 47 27.54 23.84 -18.14
N SER A 48 26.50 23.54 -18.91
CA SER A 48 25.53 24.55 -19.40
C SER A 48 24.58 25.10 -18.33
N ALA A 49 24.35 24.39 -17.22
CA ALA A 49 23.34 24.75 -16.22
C ALA A 49 23.81 24.65 -14.75
N HIS A 50 25.12 24.57 -14.48
CA HIS A 50 25.67 24.24 -13.15
C HIS A 50 25.13 25.15 -12.03
N HIS A 51 25.03 26.47 -12.26
CA HIS A 51 24.47 27.41 -11.29
C HIS A 51 23.02 27.07 -10.88
N TRP A 52 22.19 26.66 -11.84
CA TRP A 52 20.80 26.28 -11.57
C TRP A 52 20.71 24.92 -10.87
N VAL A 53 21.53 23.96 -11.29
CA VAL A 53 21.61 22.63 -10.66
C VAL A 53 21.98 22.76 -9.19
N ASP A 54 23.05 23.49 -8.89
CA ASP A 54 23.53 23.68 -7.52
C ASP A 54 22.52 24.48 -6.69
N ALA A 55 21.89 25.52 -7.26
CA ALA A 55 20.86 26.31 -6.56
C ALA A 55 19.64 25.47 -6.16
N VAL A 56 19.14 24.60 -7.06
CA VAL A 56 18.02 23.70 -6.76
C VAL A 56 18.41 22.68 -5.69
N LEU A 57 19.62 22.10 -5.79
CA LEU A 57 20.11 21.14 -4.81
C LEU A 57 20.24 21.76 -3.41
N TRP A 58 20.78 22.97 -3.31
CA TRP A 58 20.83 23.74 -2.06
C TRP A 58 19.44 24.08 -1.52
N ALA A 59 18.48 24.46 -2.39
CA ALA A 59 17.10 24.71 -1.99
C ALA A 59 16.43 23.45 -1.42
N CYS A 60 16.62 22.29 -2.07
CA CYS A 60 16.14 20.99 -1.58
C CYS A 60 16.76 20.62 -0.23
N LEU A 61 18.08 20.78 -0.08
CA LEU A 61 18.76 20.52 1.18
C LEU A 61 18.26 21.44 2.30
N ALA A 62 18.15 22.75 2.03
CA ALA A 62 17.63 23.72 2.98
C ALA A 62 16.20 23.37 3.41
N PHE A 63 15.35 22.94 2.49
CA PHE A 63 14.00 22.44 2.80
C PHE A 63 14.03 21.23 3.75
N PHE A 64 14.88 20.23 3.50
CA PHE A 64 14.97 19.04 4.36
C PHE A 64 15.59 19.32 5.72
N VAL A 65 16.58 20.21 5.79
CA VAL A 65 17.17 20.68 7.06
C VAL A 65 16.11 21.43 7.86
N PHE A 66 15.36 22.35 7.23
CA PHE A 66 14.27 23.06 7.87
C PHE A 66 13.20 22.09 8.42
N GLU A 67 12.76 21.14 7.60
CA GLU A 67 11.79 20.12 7.99
C GLU A 67 12.28 19.31 9.19
N TRP A 68 13.53 18.84 9.16
CA TRP A 68 14.12 18.06 10.25
C TRP A 68 14.23 18.86 11.55
N VAL A 69 14.72 20.10 11.49
CA VAL A 69 14.85 20.99 12.66
C VAL A 69 13.48 21.27 13.29
N VAL A 70 12.45 21.53 12.47
CA VAL A 70 11.09 21.77 12.97
C VAL A 70 10.52 20.53 13.66
N ARG A 71 10.68 19.34 13.06
CA ARG A 71 10.22 18.07 13.66
C ARG A 71 10.98 17.73 14.95
N LEU A 72 12.30 17.91 14.95
CA LEU A 72 13.15 17.65 16.12
C LEU A 72 12.80 18.61 17.28
N ARG A 73 12.60 19.90 16.99
CA ARG A 73 12.18 20.89 17.99
C ARG A 73 10.80 20.55 18.56
N ALA A 74 9.85 20.14 17.71
CA ALA A 74 8.53 19.70 18.18
C ALA A 74 8.64 18.46 19.09
N ALA A 75 9.47 17.48 18.74
CA ALA A 75 9.71 16.29 19.56
C ALA A 75 10.42 16.62 20.89
N TYR A 76 11.33 17.61 20.89
CA TYR A 76 12.00 18.12 22.08
C TYR A 76 11.02 18.80 23.03
N LEU A 77 10.17 19.69 22.52
CA LEU A 77 9.12 20.35 23.32
C LEU A 77 8.13 19.34 23.89
N ALA A 78 7.86 18.23 23.18
CA ALA A 78 7.02 17.13 23.64
C ALA A 78 7.75 16.14 24.57
N GLN A 79 9.00 16.40 24.98
CA GLN A 79 9.84 15.52 25.83
C GLN A 79 10.02 14.09 25.27
N ARG A 80 9.94 13.93 23.94
CA ARG A 80 10.02 12.64 23.23
C ARG A 80 11.11 12.61 22.16
N TRP A 81 12.09 13.51 22.24
CA TRP A 81 13.13 13.66 21.22
C TRP A 81 14.00 12.41 21.04
N ARG A 82 14.30 11.67 22.13
CA ARG A 82 15.06 10.40 22.05
C ARG A 82 14.30 9.35 21.23
N ASN A 83 13.00 9.24 21.46
CA ASN A 83 12.14 8.31 20.72
C ASN A 83 12.04 8.70 19.25
N TYR A 84 12.01 10.00 18.94
CA TYR A 84 12.03 10.46 17.56
C TYR A 84 13.38 10.21 16.88
N ALA A 85 14.50 10.58 17.53
CA ALA A 85 15.84 10.43 16.98
C ALA A 85 16.20 8.96 16.69
N LEU A 86 15.75 8.02 17.54
CA LEU A 86 15.94 6.58 17.34
C LEU A 86 14.85 5.93 16.48
N SER A 87 13.82 6.67 16.07
CA SER A 87 12.80 6.13 15.17
C SER A 87 13.32 6.06 13.73
N GLY A 88 12.81 5.09 12.95
CA GLY A 88 13.17 4.97 11.54
C GLY A 88 12.90 6.24 10.71
N ARG A 89 11.91 7.05 11.09
CA ARG A 89 11.65 8.35 10.43
C ARG A 89 12.67 9.42 10.81
N GLY A 90 12.99 9.54 12.10
CA GLY A 90 13.99 10.51 12.57
C GLY A 90 15.39 10.21 12.05
N LEU A 91 15.75 8.92 11.93
CA LEU A 91 17.00 8.50 11.29
C LEU A 91 17.06 8.92 9.83
N VAL A 92 16.00 8.69 9.05
CA VAL A 92 15.94 9.12 7.64
C VAL A 92 16.01 10.64 7.52
N ASP A 93 15.30 11.39 8.37
CA ASP A 93 15.35 12.86 8.37
C ASP A 93 16.76 13.37 8.70
N ALA A 94 17.44 12.76 9.67
CA ALA A 94 18.80 13.10 10.06
C ALA A 94 19.81 12.79 8.94
N VAL A 95 19.76 11.60 8.36
CA VAL A 95 20.65 11.22 7.24
C VAL A 95 20.41 12.14 6.04
N ALA A 96 19.16 12.42 5.68
CA ALA A 96 18.82 13.30 4.56
C ALA A 96 19.35 14.74 4.73
N ALA A 97 19.39 15.25 5.97
CA ALA A 97 19.88 16.59 6.28
C ALA A 97 21.41 16.64 6.46
N ALA A 98 22.02 15.59 7.02
CA ALA A 98 23.42 15.61 7.46
C ALA A 98 24.41 14.98 6.47
N ALA A 99 23.99 14.02 5.63
CA ALA A 99 24.92 13.25 4.79
C ALA A 99 25.75 14.14 3.83
N ILE A 100 25.12 15.12 3.18
CA ILE A 100 25.78 16.00 2.21
C ILE A 100 26.74 16.98 2.91
N PRO A 101 26.33 17.77 3.93
CA PRO A 101 27.26 18.65 4.65
C PRO A 101 28.43 17.90 5.29
N LEU A 102 28.18 16.73 5.89
CA LEU A 102 29.24 15.92 6.51
C LEU A 102 30.26 15.46 5.46
N ALA A 103 29.82 15.04 4.27
CA ALA A 103 30.73 14.66 3.20
C ALA A 103 31.56 15.85 2.69
N MET A 104 30.96 17.04 2.55
CA MET A 104 31.68 18.25 2.15
C MET A 104 32.74 18.65 3.18
N VAL A 105 32.41 18.60 4.48
CA VAL A 105 33.36 18.90 5.57
C VAL A 105 34.47 17.85 5.66
N ALA A 106 34.17 16.58 5.35
CA ALA A 106 35.15 15.52 5.26
C ALA A 106 36.08 15.63 4.02
N GLY A 107 35.92 16.66 3.19
CA GLY A 107 36.77 16.92 2.03
C GLY A 107 36.34 16.20 0.75
N ALA A 108 35.12 15.63 0.70
CA ALA A 108 34.60 15.05 -0.53
C ALA A 108 34.38 16.13 -1.59
N ASN A 109 34.65 15.79 -2.86
CA ASN A 109 34.32 16.66 -3.99
C ASN A 109 32.82 17.02 -3.95
N PRO A 110 32.44 18.30 -4.10
CA PRO A 110 31.04 18.73 -4.09
C PRO A 110 30.12 17.89 -4.99
N LYS A 111 30.60 17.50 -6.20
CA LYS A 111 29.83 16.65 -7.12
C LYS A 111 29.52 15.28 -6.51
N SER A 112 30.52 14.65 -5.88
CA SER A 112 30.36 13.35 -5.22
C SER A 112 29.52 13.45 -3.95
N ALA A 113 29.66 14.54 -3.18
CA ALA A 113 28.87 14.77 -1.97
C ALA A 113 27.37 14.88 -2.29
N TRP A 114 27.01 15.56 -3.38
CA TRP A 114 25.61 15.69 -3.80
C TRP A 114 24.95 14.35 -4.17
N LEU A 115 25.72 13.33 -4.60
CA LEU A 115 25.18 12.00 -4.87
C LEU A 115 24.65 11.30 -3.61
N LEU A 116 25.13 11.68 -2.42
CA LEU A 116 24.57 11.19 -1.15
C LEU A 116 23.13 11.66 -0.93
N GLY A 117 22.66 12.66 -1.66
CA GLY A 117 21.25 13.03 -1.67
C GLY A 117 20.33 11.93 -2.22
N VAL A 118 20.84 10.81 -2.75
CA VAL A 118 20.06 9.58 -2.97
C VAL A 118 19.30 9.14 -1.73
N PHE A 119 19.82 9.45 -0.52
CA PHE A 119 19.12 9.16 0.73
C PHE A 119 17.78 9.90 0.88
N TRP A 120 17.56 10.99 0.14
CA TRP A 120 16.28 11.70 0.12
C TRP A 120 15.13 10.81 -0.41
N VAL A 121 15.42 9.81 -1.25
CA VAL A 121 14.43 8.84 -1.73
C VAL A 121 13.83 8.05 -0.56
N PHE A 122 14.58 7.76 0.49
CA PHE A 122 14.05 7.07 1.67
C PHE A 122 12.99 7.89 2.42
N LYS A 123 12.94 9.23 2.24
CA LYS A 123 11.84 10.04 2.80
C LYS A 123 10.49 9.66 2.23
N VAL A 124 10.44 9.16 0.98
CA VAL A 124 9.22 8.72 0.30
C VAL A 124 8.65 7.45 0.93
N VAL A 125 9.50 6.55 1.40
CA VAL A 125 9.13 5.20 1.84
C VAL A 125 8.02 5.20 2.91
N PRO A 126 8.08 5.98 4.01
CA PRO A 126 7.02 5.99 5.02
C PRO A 126 5.66 6.48 4.54
N GLY A 127 5.61 7.26 3.45
CA GLY A 127 4.41 7.86 2.89
C GLY A 127 3.69 7.00 1.86
N VAL A 128 4.29 5.90 1.40
CA VAL A 128 3.66 4.97 0.44
C VAL A 128 2.84 3.92 1.19
N PRO A 129 1.50 3.90 1.08
CA PRO A 129 0.67 2.91 1.78
C PRO A 129 1.02 1.46 1.41
N GLY A 130 1.35 1.20 0.14
CA GLY A 130 1.72 -0.13 -0.34
C GLY A 130 2.96 -0.72 0.33
N LEU A 131 3.97 0.10 0.64
CA LEU A 131 5.17 -0.36 1.35
C LEU A 131 4.87 -0.78 2.79
N ARG A 132 3.82 -0.22 3.40
CA ARG A 132 3.36 -0.63 4.72
C ARG A 132 2.72 -2.01 4.70
N GLN A 133 1.89 -2.27 3.69
CA GLN A 133 1.30 -3.60 3.46
C GLN A 133 2.41 -4.61 3.18
N LEU A 134 3.37 -4.27 2.30
CA LEU A 134 4.55 -5.10 2.03
C LEU A 134 5.32 -5.44 3.31
N ARG A 135 5.63 -4.44 4.15
CA ARG A 135 6.31 -4.69 5.43
C ARG A 135 5.53 -5.65 6.32
N ARG A 136 4.21 -5.52 6.37
CA ARG A 136 3.37 -6.38 7.19
C ARG A 136 3.35 -7.81 6.66
N VAL A 137 3.21 -7.98 5.34
CA VAL A 137 3.29 -9.29 4.68
C VAL A 137 4.66 -9.94 4.95
N LEU A 138 5.76 -9.20 4.79
CA LEU A 138 7.10 -9.72 5.06
C LEU A 138 7.31 -10.18 6.52
N VAL A 139 6.69 -9.49 7.48
CA VAL A 139 6.76 -9.87 8.90
C VAL A 139 5.88 -11.07 9.21
N LEU A 140 4.69 -11.14 8.62
CA LEU A 140 3.75 -12.26 8.83
C LEU A 140 4.25 -13.55 8.16
N GLU A 141 4.79 -13.43 6.95
CA GLU A 141 5.30 -14.55 6.13
C GLU A 141 6.81 -14.76 6.33
N SER A 142 7.41 -14.22 7.39
CA SER A 142 8.87 -14.26 7.59
C SER A 142 9.40 -15.69 7.73
N GLY A 143 8.62 -16.59 8.33
CA GLY A 143 8.97 -18.01 8.48
C GLY A 143 9.13 -18.71 7.12
N PRO A 144 8.06 -18.78 6.30
CA PRO A 144 8.14 -19.33 4.94
C PRO A 144 9.20 -18.66 4.07
N LEU A 145 9.31 -17.33 4.10
CA LEU A 145 10.33 -16.60 3.33
C LEU A 145 11.76 -16.94 3.76
N LEU A 146 12.01 -17.11 5.06
CA LEU A 146 13.30 -17.56 5.57
C LEU A 146 13.62 -18.98 5.08
N SER A 147 12.66 -19.89 5.08
CA SER A 147 12.85 -21.25 4.55
C SER A 147 13.24 -21.23 3.08
N VAL A 148 12.58 -20.40 2.26
CA VAL A 148 12.95 -20.27 0.83
C VAL A 148 14.33 -19.63 0.68
N LEU A 149 14.66 -18.61 1.47
CA LEU A 149 16.00 -18.01 1.46
C LEU A 149 17.10 -19.03 1.79
N VAL A 150 16.89 -19.89 2.79
CA VAL A 150 17.84 -20.96 3.14
C VAL A 150 18.01 -21.95 1.98
N ILE A 151 16.91 -22.35 1.32
CA ILE A 151 16.95 -23.23 0.15
C ILE A 151 17.74 -22.57 -1.00
N VAL A 152 17.50 -21.28 -1.25
CA VAL A 152 18.25 -20.50 -2.26
C VAL A 152 19.73 -20.50 -1.98
N LEU A 153 20.14 -20.16 -0.76
CA LEU A 153 21.54 -20.11 -0.38
C LEU A 153 22.21 -21.49 -0.49
N MET A 154 21.47 -22.55 -0.12
CA MET A 154 21.94 -23.93 -0.27
C MET A 154 22.15 -24.31 -1.75
N VAL A 155 21.17 -24.05 -2.62
CA VAL A 155 21.28 -24.32 -4.06
C VAL A 155 22.42 -23.54 -4.68
N LEU A 156 22.54 -22.24 -4.36
CA LEU A 156 23.63 -21.40 -4.85
C LEU A 156 24.99 -21.95 -4.44
N PHE A 157 25.18 -22.27 -3.16
CA PHE A 157 26.46 -22.78 -2.67
C PHE A 157 26.82 -24.14 -3.29
N LEU A 158 25.88 -25.08 -3.33
CA LEU A 158 26.09 -26.41 -3.91
C LEU A 158 26.39 -26.33 -5.42
N ALA A 159 25.64 -25.51 -6.16
CA ALA A 159 25.88 -25.30 -7.59
C ALA A 159 27.25 -24.66 -7.86
N SER A 160 27.65 -23.68 -7.05
CA SER A 160 28.93 -22.99 -7.18
C SER A 160 30.10 -23.96 -6.97
N VAL A 161 30.02 -24.79 -5.93
CA VAL A 161 31.05 -25.79 -5.62
C VAL A 161 31.09 -26.88 -6.71
N ALA A 162 29.93 -27.37 -7.14
CA ALA A 162 29.85 -28.39 -8.19
C ALA A 162 30.48 -27.91 -9.51
N VAL A 163 30.09 -26.73 -10.00
CA VAL A 163 30.64 -26.18 -11.25
C VAL A 163 32.11 -25.80 -11.10
N TYR A 164 32.53 -25.28 -9.94
CA TYR A 164 33.95 -25.08 -9.65
C TYR A 164 34.75 -26.38 -9.82
N PHE A 165 34.32 -27.49 -9.21
CA PHE A 165 35.04 -28.75 -9.36
C PHE A 165 35.05 -29.29 -10.79
N LEU A 166 33.96 -29.10 -11.54
CA LEU A 166 33.80 -29.62 -12.90
C LEU A 166 34.49 -28.77 -13.98
N GLU A 167 34.57 -27.46 -13.79
CA GLU A 167 35.03 -26.52 -14.83
C GLU A 167 36.38 -25.86 -14.51
N ARG A 168 36.90 -25.90 -13.27
CA ARG A 168 38.15 -25.18 -12.90
C ARG A 168 39.37 -25.54 -13.75
N GLU A 169 39.45 -26.78 -14.25
CA GLU A 169 40.59 -27.24 -15.05
C GLU A 169 40.48 -26.76 -16.51
N VAL A 170 39.26 -26.66 -17.04
CA VAL A 170 38.98 -26.28 -18.43
C VAL A 170 38.82 -24.76 -18.58
N GLN A 171 38.27 -24.11 -17.56
CA GLN A 171 37.96 -22.67 -17.52
C GLN A 171 38.51 -22.00 -16.25
N PRO A 172 39.84 -22.02 -16.00
CA PRO A 172 40.43 -21.48 -14.77
C PRO A 172 40.24 -19.96 -14.63
N ALA A 173 40.18 -19.22 -15.74
CA ALA A 173 39.93 -17.77 -15.71
C ALA A 173 38.52 -17.41 -15.20
N THR A 174 37.56 -18.31 -15.39
CA THR A 174 36.14 -18.07 -15.14
C THR A 174 35.65 -18.78 -13.89
N PHE A 175 35.95 -20.07 -13.76
CA PHE A 175 35.56 -20.94 -12.66
C PHE A 175 36.75 -21.30 -11.75
N GLY A 176 37.79 -20.47 -11.71
CA GLY A 176 38.98 -20.68 -10.88
C GLY A 176 38.78 -20.45 -9.38
N SER A 177 37.62 -19.97 -8.94
CA SER A 177 37.29 -19.83 -7.52
C SER A 177 35.80 -20.04 -7.27
N VAL A 178 35.43 -20.47 -6.05
CA VAL A 178 34.02 -20.64 -5.66
C VAL A 178 33.23 -19.33 -5.74
N PRO A 179 33.74 -18.16 -5.32
CA PRO A 179 33.02 -16.89 -5.51
C PRO A 179 32.74 -16.53 -6.97
N ALA A 180 33.66 -16.85 -7.90
CA ALA A 180 33.43 -16.63 -9.32
C ALA A 180 32.35 -17.57 -9.86
N ALA A 181 32.33 -18.84 -9.43
CA ALA A 181 31.25 -19.77 -9.74
C ALA A 181 29.90 -19.36 -9.11
N LEU A 182 29.94 -18.70 -7.94
CA LEU A 182 28.75 -18.16 -7.27
C LEU A 182 28.09 -17.04 -8.06
N TRP A 183 28.88 -16.16 -8.69
CA TRP A 183 28.33 -15.15 -9.59
C TRP A 183 27.50 -15.79 -10.71
N TRP A 184 28.07 -16.80 -11.39
CA TRP A 184 27.35 -17.57 -12.41
C TRP A 184 26.09 -18.25 -11.85
N ALA A 185 26.18 -18.88 -10.68
CA ALA A 185 25.05 -19.57 -10.05
C ALA A 185 23.92 -18.59 -9.72
N VAL A 186 24.24 -17.38 -9.23
CA VAL A 186 23.25 -16.31 -8.97
C VAL A 186 22.57 -15.89 -10.27
N VAL A 187 23.35 -15.58 -11.32
CA VAL A 187 22.82 -15.14 -12.62
C VAL A 187 21.93 -16.21 -13.27
N THR A 188 22.28 -17.48 -13.12
CA THR A 188 21.53 -18.61 -13.67
C THR A 188 20.27 -18.91 -12.87
N LEU A 189 20.38 -18.99 -11.53
CA LEU A 189 19.24 -19.26 -10.63
C LEU A 189 18.19 -18.15 -10.69
N THR A 190 18.64 -16.90 -10.84
CA THR A 190 17.77 -15.72 -10.97
C THR A 190 17.24 -15.49 -12.37
N THR A 191 17.48 -16.42 -13.31
CA THR A 191 17.00 -16.35 -14.70
C THR A 191 17.46 -15.10 -15.47
N VAL A 192 18.52 -14.41 -15.01
CA VAL A 192 19.07 -13.22 -15.67
C VAL A 192 19.86 -13.62 -16.92
N GLY A 193 20.76 -14.60 -16.78
CA GLY A 193 21.48 -15.20 -17.90
C GLY A 193 22.26 -14.22 -18.79
N TYR A 194 23.20 -13.46 -18.22
CA TYR A 194 24.03 -12.51 -19.00
C TYR A 194 24.77 -13.16 -20.18
N GLY A 195 25.09 -14.46 -20.09
CA GLY A 195 25.80 -15.20 -21.13
C GLY A 195 27.30 -14.87 -21.20
N ASP A 196 27.83 -14.15 -20.22
CA ASP A 196 29.24 -13.84 -20.02
C ASP A 196 30.06 -15.08 -19.66
N VAL A 197 29.49 -15.96 -18.83
CA VAL A 197 30.16 -17.17 -18.32
C VAL A 197 29.18 -18.35 -18.32
N VAL A 198 29.58 -19.50 -18.85
CA VAL A 198 28.75 -20.72 -18.90
C VAL A 198 29.59 -21.99 -18.78
N PRO A 199 29.09 -23.06 -18.12
CA PRO A 199 29.75 -24.37 -18.12
C PRO A 199 29.81 -24.95 -19.53
N ILE A 200 30.97 -25.47 -19.93
CA ILE A 200 31.15 -26.05 -21.27
C ILE A 200 31.27 -27.58 -21.23
N THR A 201 31.58 -28.17 -20.07
CA THR A 201 31.62 -29.63 -19.92
C THR A 201 30.22 -30.23 -19.91
N PRO A 202 30.05 -31.49 -20.37
CA PRO A 202 28.75 -32.17 -20.32
C PRO A 202 28.14 -32.24 -18.91
N LEU A 203 28.97 -32.52 -17.89
CA LEU A 203 28.55 -32.57 -16.49
C LEU A 203 28.19 -31.17 -15.95
N GLY A 204 29.00 -30.15 -16.29
CA GLY A 204 28.70 -28.77 -15.92
C GLY A 204 27.38 -28.28 -16.50
N ARG A 205 27.07 -28.65 -17.76
CA ARG A 205 25.77 -28.37 -18.39
C ARG A 205 24.60 -29.09 -17.73
N LEU A 206 24.81 -30.33 -17.26
CA LEU A 206 23.80 -31.07 -16.51
C LEU A 206 23.49 -30.37 -15.17
N VAL A 207 24.53 -29.93 -14.45
CA VAL A 207 24.36 -29.11 -13.23
C VAL A 207 23.64 -27.81 -13.54
N ALA A 208 24.00 -27.12 -14.62
CA ALA A 208 23.31 -25.91 -15.06
C ALA A 208 21.81 -26.14 -15.32
N ALA A 209 21.46 -27.22 -16.01
CA ALA A 209 20.06 -27.57 -16.25
C ALA A 209 19.29 -27.80 -14.94
N PHE A 210 19.90 -28.46 -13.96
CA PHE A 210 19.30 -28.65 -12.63
C PHE A 210 19.10 -27.31 -11.90
N VAL A 211 20.11 -26.43 -11.92
CA VAL A 211 20.02 -25.09 -11.32
C VAL A 211 18.90 -24.26 -11.95
N MET A 212 18.72 -24.32 -13.27
CA MET A 212 17.63 -23.63 -13.96
C MET A 212 16.25 -24.11 -13.49
N ILE A 213 16.06 -25.43 -13.35
CA ILE A 213 14.81 -26.02 -12.85
C ILE A 213 14.55 -25.59 -11.39
N CYS A 214 15.59 -25.63 -10.54
CA CYS A 214 15.50 -25.15 -9.17
C CYS A 214 15.15 -23.66 -9.09
N GLY A 215 15.74 -22.84 -9.97
CA GLY A 215 15.48 -21.40 -10.05
C GLY A 215 14.02 -21.08 -10.32
N LEU A 216 13.41 -21.77 -11.30
CA LEU A 216 11.98 -21.65 -11.59
C LEU A 216 11.11 -22.03 -10.38
N GLY A 217 11.44 -23.12 -9.68
CA GLY A 217 10.72 -23.55 -8.49
C GLY A 217 10.80 -22.55 -7.34
N VAL A 218 12.01 -22.07 -7.03
CA VAL A 218 12.24 -21.06 -5.99
C VAL A 218 11.51 -19.76 -6.28
N PHE A 219 11.59 -19.25 -7.52
CA PHE A 219 10.89 -18.01 -7.89
C PHE A 219 9.38 -18.17 -7.78
N GLY A 220 8.84 -19.34 -8.15
CA GLY A 220 7.43 -19.69 -7.95
C GLY A 220 7.02 -19.66 -6.48
N LEU A 221 7.87 -20.20 -5.58
CA LEU A 221 7.60 -20.18 -4.15
C LEU A 221 7.62 -18.75 -3.58
N TRP A 222 8.63 -17.95 -3.92
CA TRP A 222 8.73 -16.56 -3.48
C TRP A 222 7.54 -15.71 -3.93
N THR A 223 7.18 -15.81 -5.21
CA THR A 223 6.04 -15.08 -5.77
C THR A 223 4.71 -15.57 -5.19
N GLY A 224 4.54 -16.88 -5.01
CA GLY A 224 3.37 -17.49 -4.41
C GLY A 224 3.12 -17.05 -2.97
N ILE A 225 4.15 -17.10 -2.11
CA ILE A 225 4.06 -16.67 -0.70
C ILE A 225 3.70 -15.18 -0.60
N LEU A 226 4.35 -14.33 -1.40
CA LEU A 226 4.03 -12.90 -1.39
C LEU A 226 2.60 -12.65 -1.90
N ALA A 227 2.18 -13.32 -2.98
CA ALA A 227 0.84 -13.17 -3.53
C ALA A 227 -0.25 -13.58 -2.54
N THR A 228 -0.09 -14.73 -1.87
CA THR A 228 -1.05 -15.19 -0.85
C THR A 228 -1.05 -14.26 0.36
N GLY A 229 0.11 -13.79 0.82
CA GLY A 229 0.22 -12.84 1.92
C GLY A 229 -0.45 -11.50 1.61
N PHE A 230 -0.22 -10.94 0.42
CA PHE A 230 -0.90 -9.72 -0.02
C PHE A 230 -2.42 -9.90 -0.16
N ALA A 231 -2.86 -11.05 -0.69
CA ALA A 231 -4.28 -11.36 -0.79
C ALA A 231 -4.94 -11.47 0.59
N ALA A 232 -4.27 -12.11 1.55
CA ALA A 232 -4.74 -12.23 2.93
C ALA A 232 -4.83 -10.87 3.63
N GLU A 233 -3.81 -10.02 3.48
CA GLU A 233 -3.79 -8.68 4.06
C GLU A 233 -4.86 -7.77 3.43
N THR A 234 -5.02 -7.80 2.10
CA THR A 234 -6.05 -7.03 1.41
C THR A 234 -7.46 -7.47 1.84
N ARG A 235 -7.69 -8.78 1.99
CA ARG A 235 -8.95 -9.32 2.52
C ARG A 235 -9.22 -8.85 3.95
N ARG A 236 -8.20 -8.84 4.80
CA ARG A 236 -8.30 -8.35 6.18
C ARG A 236 -8.61 -6.86 6.24
N ASP A 237 -7.93 -6.04 5.45
CA ASP A 237 -8.18 -4.59 5.37
C ASP A 237 -9.61 -4.31 4.90
N ASN A 238 -10.10 -5.05 3.91
CA ASN A 238 -11.47 -4.94 3.44
C ASN A 238 -12.47 -5.37 4.53
N PHE A 239 -12.23 -6.49 5.22
CA PHE A 239 -13.08 -6.93 6.33
C PHE A 239 -13.20 -5.87 7.43
N LEU A 240 -12.09 -5.26 7.85
CA LEU A 240 -12.10 -4.22 8.88
C LEU A 240 -12.87 -2.97 8.44
N LYS A 241 -12.70 -2.54 7.18
CA LYS A 241 -13.47 -1.44 6.60
C LYS A 241 -14.96 -1.78 6.54
N THR A 242 -15.31 -3.02 6.20
CA THR A 242 -16.70 -3.50 6.16
C THR A 242 -17.27 -3.51 7.57
N TRP A 243 -16.57 -4.09 8.54
CA TRP A 243 -16.98 -4.13 9.94
C TRP A 243 -17.25 -2.73 10.52
N GLU A 244 -16.33 -1.79 10.31
CA GLU A 244 -16.51 -0.39 10.74
C GLU A 244 -17.74 0.24 10.07
N SER A 245 -17.97 -0.07 8.80
CA SER A 245 -19.12 0.42 8.05
C SER A 245 -20.43 -0.22 8.53
N VAL A 246 -20.43 -1.51 8.87
CA VAL A 246 -21.58 -2.27 9.37
C VAL A 246 -22.01 -1.78 10.75
N THR A 247 -21.05 -1.63 11.67
CA THR A 247 -21.31 -1.14 13.03
C THR A 247 -21.87 0.29 13.07
N LYS A 248 -21.62 1.10 12.03
CA LYS A 248 -22.21 2.44 11.87
C LYS A 248 -23.68 2.42 11.48
N VAL A 249 -24.18 1.33 10.89
CA VAL A 249 -25.58 1.22 10.52
C VAL A 249 -26.37 0.79 11.76
N PRO A 250 -27.29 1.61 12.28
CA PRO A 250 -28.07 1.28 13.49
C PRO A 250 -28.77 -0.08 13.40
N PHE A 251 -29.17 -0.46 12.18
CA PHE A 251 -29.77 -1.76 11.85
C PHE A 251 -28.90 -2.96 12.29
N PHE A 252 -27.58 -2.90 12.07
CA PHE A 252 -26.66 -3.98 12.45
C PHE A 252 -26.04 -3.79 13.84
N ALA A 253 -26.17 -2.61 14.43
CA ALA A 253 -25.64 -2.35 15.78
C ALA A 253 -26.34 -3.18 16.87
N ALA A 254 -27.56 -3.65 16.62
CA ALA A 254 -28.29 -4.55 17.51
C ALA A 254 -27.77 -6.01 17.47
N LEU A 255 -26.93 -6.36 16.49
CA LEU A 255 -26.37 -7.71 16.38
C LEU A 255 -25.20 -7.90 17.36
N GLY A 256 -25.12 -9.09 17.96
CA GLY A 256 -23.95 -9.49 18.75
C GLY A 256 -22.68 -9.63 17.88
N PRO A 257 -21.48 -9.60 18.47
CA PRO A 257 -20.21 -9.63 17.71
C PRO A 257 -20.06 -10.83 16.76
N SER A 258 -20.58 -12.00 17.13
CA SER A 258 -20.56 -13.20 16.27
C SER A 258 -21.47 -13.04 15.04
N ALA A 259 -22.66 -12.48 15.21
CA ALA A 259 -23.60 -12.24 14.11
C ALA A 259 -23.05 -11.18 13.15
N ILE A 260 -22.43 -10.11 13.67
CA ILE A 260 -21.77 -9.10 12.82
C ILE A 260 -20.68 -9.75 11.97
N ALA A 261 -19.86 -10.65 12.52
CA ALA A 261 -18.82 -11.34 11.76
C ALA A 261 -19.42 -12.13 10.57
N ASP A 262 -20.51 -12.87 10.81
CA ASP A 262 -21.23 -13.60 9.78
C ASP A 262 -21.75 -12.67 8.67
N VAL A 263 -22.40 -11.55 9.05
CA VAL A 263 -22.93 -10.56 8.07
C VAL A 263 -21.81 -9.87 7.29
N THR A 264 -20.66 -9.61 7.92
CA THR A 264 -19.55 -8.87 7.30
C THR A 264 -19.00 -9.61 6.06
N HIS A 265 -19.11 -10.95 6.03
CA HIS A 265 -18.71 -11.76 4.88
C HIS A 265 -19.74 -11.78 3.73
N MET A 266 -21.00 -11.45 4.04
CA MET A 266 -22.11 -11.39 3.08
C MET A 266 -22.21 -10.02 2.40
N LEU A 267 -21.62 -8.98 3.02
CA LEU A 267 -21.70 -7.61 2.54
C LEU A 267 -20.55 -7.23 1.62
N ARG A 268 -20.86 -6.58 0.50
CA ARG A 268 -19.87 -5.98 -0.41
C ARG A 268 -19.86 -4.46 -0.25
N ILE A 269 -18.67 -3.87 -0.12
CA ILE A 269 -18.52 -2.40 -0.11
C ILE A 269 -18.56 -1.89 -1.56
N MET A 270 -19.32 -0.82 -1.78
CA MET A 270 -19.35 -0.08 -3.03
C MET A 270 -19.22 1.42 -2.75
N ASP A 271 -18.12 2.02 -3.18
CA ASP A 271 -17.89 3.47 -3.10
C ASP A 271 -18.33 4.11 -4.42
N LEU A 272 -19.25 5.07 -4.36
CA LEU A 272 -19.81 5.74 -5.53
C LEU A 272 -19.58 7.25 -5.47
N PRO A 273 -19.21 7.91 -6.60
CA PRO A 273 -19.13 9.35 -6.66
C PRO A 273 -20.54 9.98 -6.65
N ALA A 274 -20.60 11.28 -6.43
CA ALA A 274 -21.85 12.04 -6.51
C ALA A 274 -22.47 11.95 -7.91
N ARG A 275 -23.81 12.04 -8.00
CA ARG A 275 -24.62 12.01 -9.23
C ARG A 275 -24.56 10.68 -10.00
N THR A 276 -24.34 9.58 -9.29
CA THR A 276 -24.36 8.22 -9.86
C THR A 276 -25.71 7.59 -9.62
N MET A 277 -26.37 7.13 -10.69
CA MET A 277 -27.64 6.40 -10.60
C MET A 277 -27.37 4.95 -10.19
N ILE A 278 -27.91 4.55 -9.03
CA ILE A 278 -27.72 3.22 -8.42
C ILE A 278 -28.82 2.27 -8.86
N ILE A 279 -30.07 2.74 -8.79
CA ILE A 279 -31.26 1.96 -9.11
C ILE A 279 -32.07 2.70 -10.16
N ARG A 280 -32.56 1.97 -11.15
CA ARG A 280 -33.58 2.44 -12.09
C ARG A 280 -34.91 1.75 -11.79
N LYS A 281 -35.98 2.54 -11.75
CA LYS A 281 -37.36 2.04 -11.58
C LYS A 281 -37.69 1.01 -12.67
N GLY A 282 -38.37 -0.06 -12.29
CA GLY A 282 -38.84 -1.12 -13.19
C GLY A 282 -37.79 -2.16 -13.58
N GLN A 283 -36.53 -2.01 -13.16
CA GLN A 283 -35.53 -3.06 -13.36
C GLN A 283 -35.71 -4.18 -12.33
N ALA A 284 -35.16 -5.36 -12.63
CA ALA A 284 -35.05 -6.43 -11.65
C ALA A 284 -34.09 -6.01 -10.51
N GLY A 285 -34.45 -6.32 -9.27
CA GLY A 285 -33.67 -6.06 -8.08
C GLY A 285 -33.37 -7.33 -7.32
N ASP A 286 -32.10 -7.70 -7.27
CA ASP A 286 -31.56 -8.92 -6.65
C ASP A 286 -30.66 -8.63 -5.45
N CYS A 287 -30.57 -7.36 -5.03
CA CYS A 287 -29.80 -6.93 -3.86
C CYS A 287 -30.45 -5.73 -3.17
N MET A 288 -30.08 -5.48 -1.92
CA MET A 288 -30.40 -4.24 -1.19
C MET A 288 -29.12 -3.53 -0.74
N TYR A 289 -29.25 -2.27 -0.33
CA TYR A 289 -28.13 -1.39 -0.01
C TYR A 289 -28.32 -0.75 1.37
N PHE A 290 -27.24 -0.70 2.14
CA PHE A 290 -27.15 0.07 3.38
C PHE A 290 -26.18 1.24 3.21
N ILE A 291 -26.50 2.41 3.73
CA ILE A 291 -25.71 3.63 3.58
C ILE A 291 -24.76 3.74 4.77
N ALA A 292 -23.49 3.36 4.57
CA ALA A 292 -22.48 3.45 5.61
C ALA A 292 -21.91 4.86 5.77
N ALA A 293 -21.81 5.60 4.67
CA ALA A 293 -21.42 7.01 4.65
C ALA A 293 -22.01 7.67 3.39
N GLY A 294 -22.33 8.96 3.46
CA GLY A 294 -22.89 9.67 2.29
C GLY A 294 -24.41 9.80 2.31
N GLU A 295 -24.99 10.12 1.16
CA GLU A 295 -26.42 10.42 1.02
C GLU A 295 -26.89 10.09 -0.41
N VAL A 296 -28.09 9.53 -0.50
CA VAL A 296 -28.77 9.25 -1.77
C VAL A 296 -30.12 9.96 -1.81
N GLU A 297 -30.55 10.30 -3.01
CA GLU A 297 -31.89 10.83 -3.30
C GLU A 297 -32.70 9.74 -3.99
N VAL A 298 -33.88 9.46 -3.43
CA VAL A 298 -34.91 8.58 -3.98
C VAL A 298 -35.94 9.44 -4.70
N ASP A 299 -36.13 9.17 -5.98
CA ASP A 299 -37.07 9.88 -6.85
C ASP A 299 -38.38 9.10 -6.95
N LEU A 300 -39.38 9.56 -6.20
CA LEU A 300 -40.74 9.02 -6.18
C LEU A 300 -41.69 9.92 -6.97
N PRO A 301 -42.82 9.39 -7.49
CA PRO A 301 -43.81 10.21 -8.17
C PRO A 301 -44.30 11.36 -7.28
N GLY A 302 -43.92 12.60 -7.61
CA GLY A 302 -44.33 13.80 -6.87
C GLY A 302 -43.53 14.14 -5.61
N LYS A 303 -42.51 13.35 -5.23
CA LYS A 303 -41.69 13.63 -4.03
C LYS A 303 -40.27 13.09 -4.17
N LYS A 304 -39.29 13.89 -3.72
CA LYS A 304 -37.90 13.46 -3.56
C LYS A 304 -37.60 13.25 -2.09
N VAL A 305 -37.07 12.08 -1.74
CA VAL A 305 -36.72 11.71 -0.36
C VAL A 305 -35.21 11.49 -0.28
N ARG A 306 -34.56 12.10 0.70
CA ARG A 306 -33.12 11.91 0.94
C ARG A 306 -32.91 10.90 2.05
N LEU A 307 -32.03 9.93 1.79
CA LEU A 307 -31.62 8.92 2.75
C LEU A 307 -30.13 9.14 3.07
N GLY A 308 -29.84 9.38 4.35
CA GLY A 308 -28.51 9.61 4.87
C GLY A 308 -27.89 8.36 5.49
N GLU A 309 -26.82 8.57 6.26
CA GLU A 309 -26.05 7.50 6.92
C GLU A 309 -26.93 6.69 7.88
N GLY A 310 -26.73 5.36 7.87
CA GLY A 310 -27.50 4.42 8.66
C GLY A 310 -28.83 3.96 8.05
N ALA A 311 -29.32 4.63 6.99
CA ALA A 311 -30.51 4.20 6.26
C ALA A 311 -30.20 3.09 5.25
N PHE A 312 -31.25 2.41 4.77
CA PHE A 312 -31.16 1.38 3.74
C PHE A 312 -32.27 1.52 2.69
N PHE A 313 -32.04 0.91 1.53
CA PHE A 313 -32.98 0.91 0.41
C PHE A 313 -32.84 -0.33 -0.49
N GLY A 314 -33.87 -0.63 -1.26
CA GLY A 314 -33.91 -1.76 -2.20
C GLY A 314 -34.54 -3.03 -1.64
N GLU A 315 -34.89 -3.04 -0.35
CA GLU A 315 -35.58 -4.12 0.36
C GLU A 315 -36.92 -4.52 -0.28
N MET A 316 -37.65 -3.53 -0.82
CA MET A 316 -38.96 -3.76 -1.43
C MET A 316 -38.89 -4.71 -2.64
N ALA A 317 -37.79 -4.66 -3.39
CA ALA A 317 -37.60 -5.57 -4.52
C ALA A 317 -37.41 -7.02 -4.02
N LEU A 318 -36.68 -7.21 -2.91
CA LEU A 318 -36.36 -8.54 -2.37
C LEU A 318 -37.56 -9.23 -1.71
N LEU A 319 -38.50 -8.45 -1.15
CA LEU A 319 -39.72 -8.93 -0.51
C LEU A 319 -40.93 -9.01 -1.45
N GLY A 320 -40.90 -8.26 -2.55
CA GLY A 320 -41.99 -8.16 -3.51
C GLY A 320 -41.75 -8.94 -4.80
N ASN A 321 -42.15 -8.36 -5.94
CA ASN A 321 -42.08 -9.00 -7.26
C ASN A 321 -40.71 -8.85 -7.95
N ASN A 322 -39.61 -8.70 -7.19
CA ASN A 322 -38.26 -8.44 -7.70
C ASN A 322 -38.12 -7.18 -8.57
N LEU A 323 -39.06 -6.24 -8.55
CA LEU A 323 -38.99 -5.01 -9.35
C LEU A 323 -38.61 -3.81 -8.50
N ARG A 324 -37.74 -2.95 -9.04
CA ARG A 324 -37.30 -1.70 -8.40
C ARG A 324 -38.41 -0.65 -8.44
N SER A 325 -38.74 -0.08 -7.28
CA SER A 325 -39.87 0.84 -7.12
C SER A 325 -39.57 2.29 -7.53
N ALA A 326 -38.30 2.72 -7.47
CA ALA A 326 -37.90 4.11 -7.65
C ALA A 326 -36.53 4.25 -8.32
N ASN A 327 -36.25 5.43 -8.87
CA ASN A 327 -34.88 5.78 -9.26
C ASN A 327 -34.11 6.27 -8.02
N ILE A 328 -32.87 5.83 -7.85
CA ILE A 328 -32.04 6.24 -6.71
C ILE A 328 -30.71 6.73 -7.23
N THR A 329 -30.30 7.93 -6.82
CA THR A 329 -29.07 8.59 -7.28
C THR A 329 -28.29 9.13 -6.09
N THR A 330 -26.96 9.02 -6.10
CA THR A 330 -26.10 9.61 -5.07
C THR A 330 -26.10 11.14 -5.15
N THR A 331 -26.19 11.84 -4.01
CA THR A 331 -26.06 13.31 -3.96
C THR A 331 -24.63 13.74 -3.66
N ARG A 332 -23.91 12.94 -2.86
CA ARG A 332 -22.50 13.10 -2.47
C ARG A 332 -21.72 11.80 -2.64
N VAL A 333 -20.40 11.85 -2.48
CA VAL A 333 -19.57 10.64 -2.42
C VAL A 333 -20.11 9.75 -1.30
N SER A 334 -20.53 8.53 -1.65
CA SER A 334 -21.27 7.64 -0.76
C SER A 334 -20.68 6.25 -0.76
N ARG A 335 -20.58 5.67 0.44
CA ARG A 335 -20.19 4.28 0.66
C ARG A 335 -21.41 3.46 1.01
N LEU A 336 -21.69 2.48 0.17
CA LEU A 336 -22.82 1.57 0.31
C LEU A 336 -22.33 0.17 0.67
N LEU A 337 -23.11 -0.54 1.48
CA LEU A 337 -22.96 -1.97 1.73
C LEU A 337 -24.05 -2.69 0.96
N VAL A 338 -23.68 -3.58 0.07
CA VAL A 338 -24.59 -4.36 -0.79
C VAL A 338 -24.80 -5.72 -0.16
N LEU A 339 -26.07 -6.13 -0.05
CA LEU A 339 -26.48 -7.46 0.40
C LEU A 339 -27.32 -8.11 -0.70
N ASP A 340 -26.84 -9.23 -1.25
CA ASP A 340 -27.51 -9.96 -2.32
C ASP A 340 -28.73 -10.75 -1.79
N LEU A 341 -29.68 -11.10 -2.66
CA LEU A 341 -30.96 -11.73 -2.29
C LEU A 341 -30.78 -13.06 -1.55
N VAL A 342 -29.80 -13.88 -1.98
CA VAL A 342 -29.50 -15.17 -1.35
C VAL A 342 -29.02 -14.95 0.08
N ASP A 343 -28.09 -14.01 0.24
CA ASP A 343 -27.50 -13.64 1.52
C ASP A 343 -28.53 -12.98 2.45
N PHE A 344 -29.38 -12.12 1.90
CA PHE A 344 -30.52 -11.53 2.60
C PHE A 344 -31.44 -12.60 3.18
N ARG A 345 -31.88 -13.57 2.35
CA ARG A 345 -32.76 -14.65 2.82
C ARG A 345 -32.11 -15.49 3.93
N MET A 346 -30.83 -15.78 3.79
CA MET A 346 -30.07 -16.51 4.81
C MET A 346 -29.96 -15.71 6.12
N LEU A 347 -29.73 -14.39 6.02
CA LEU A 347 -29.67 -13.51 7.18
C LEU A 347 -31.02 -13.43 7.92
N MET A 348 -32.12 -13.30 7.17
CA MET A 348 -33.47 -13.26 7.73
C MET A 348 -33.86 -14.58 8.40
N ALA A 349 -33.44 -15.72 7.84
CA ALA A 349 -33.68 -17.03 8.44
C ALA A 349 -32.92 -17.21 9.77
N ARG A 350 -31.73 -16.63 9.91
CA ARG A 350 -30.90 -16.73 11.12
C ARG A 350 -31.25 -15.68 12.18
N HIS A 351 -31.83 -14.55 11.78
CA HIS A 351 -32.19 -13.44 12.67
C HIS A 351 -33.62 -12.94 12.41
N PRO A 352 -34.64 -13.60 13.00
CA PRO A 352 -36.05 -13.23 12.79
C PRO A 352 -36.38 -11.78 13.20
N ASP A 353 -35.71 -11.26 14.22
CA ASP A 353 -35.94 -9.89 14.73
C ASP A 353 -35.60 -8.82 13.67
N LEU A 354 -34.55 -9.06 12.89
CA LEU A 354 -34.18 -8.19 11.77
C LEU A 354 -35.21 -8.27 10.64
N ALA A 355 -35.75 -9.46 10.38
CA ALA A 355 -36.78 -9.66 9.37
C ALA A 355 -38.06 -8.88 9.66
N ALA A 356 -38.50 -8.87 10.93
CA ALA A 356 -39.65 -8.08 11.35
C ALA A 356 -39.44 -6.57 11.12
N THR A 357 -38.23 -6.07 11.40
CA THR A 357 -37.88 -4.66 11.21
C THR A 357 -37.91 -4.25 9.73
N ILE A 358 -37.36 -5.08 8.85
CA ILE A 358 -37.35 -4.82 7.40
C ILE A 358 -38.76 -4.93 6.82
N ASP A 359 -39.55 -5.93 7.22
CA ASP A 359 -40.91 -6.11 6.73
C ASP A 359 -41.83 -4.94 7.15
N ALA A 360 -41.69 -4.44 8.38
CA ALA A 360 -42.40 -3.26 8.86
C ALA A 360 -42.04 -2.00 8.03
N GLU A 361 -40.76 -1.77 7.77
CA GLU A 361 -40.30 -0.64 6.97
C GLU A 361 -40.73 -0.76 5.50
N ALA A 362 -40.69 -1.96 4.92
CA ALA A 362 -41.16 -2.21 3.56
C ALA A 362 -42.66 -1.94 3.40
N LYS A 363 -43.48 -2.34 4.38
CA LYS A 363 -44.92 -2.03 4.43
C LYS A 363 -45.17 -0.52 4.54
N ARG A 364 -44.42 0.17 5.40
CA ARG A 364 -44.49 1.64 5.54
C ARG A 364 -44.20 2.34 4.21
N ARG A 365 -43.14 1.93 3.50
CA ARG A 365 -42.78 2.50 2.19
C ARG A 365 -43.72 2.12 1.06
N ALA A 366 -44.32 0.93 1.10
CA ALA A 366 -45.36 0.55 0.14
C ALA A 366 -46.59 1.45 0.24
N GLN A 367 -46.94 1.89 1.45
CA GLN A 367 -48.03 2.86 1.67
C GLN A 367 -47.66 4.28 1.22
N GLU A 368 -46.39 4.68 1.32
CA GLU A 368 -45.91 6.01 0.86
C GLU A 368 -45.72 6.11 -0.67
N ASN A 369 -45.59 4.97 -1.36
CA ASN A 369 -45.37 4.90 -2.80
C ASN A 369 -46.67 4.79 -3.62
N ASN A 370 -47.79 4.49 -2.96
CA ASN A 370 -49.15 4.53 -3.53
C ASN A 370 -49.77 5.91 -3.29
#